data_AF-A0A915Y3Q2-F1
#
_entry.id   AF-A0A915Y3Q2-F1
#
_cell.length_a   1.000
_cell.length_b   1.000
_cell.length_c   1.000
_cell.angle_alpha   90.00
_cell.angle_beta   90.00
_cell.angle_gamma   90.00
#
_symmetry.space_group_name_H-M   'P 1'
#
loop_
_entity.id
_entity.type
_entity.pdbx_description
1 polymer ?
#
loop_
_entity_poly.entity_id
_entity_poly.type
_entity_poly.pdbx_seq_one_letter_code
_entity_poly.pdbx_strand_id
1 'polypeptide(L)' 'MDAVISIKPILLAMTPIFILLCLFFGTRNGFYDTDQYHGNGSAH' A
#
# COMPACT_ATOMS: atom_id res chain seq x y z
N MET A 1 0.27 34.74 15.25
CA MET A 1 -0.37 34.08 14.08
C MET A 1 0.08 32.64 14.12
N ASP A 2 -0.78 31.74 14.59
CA ASP A 2 -0.45 30.32 14.68
C ASP A 2 -0.44 29.75 13.26
N ALA A 3 0.74 29.30 12.80
CA ALA A 3 0.87 28.66 11.51
C ALA A 3 0.28 27.25 11.60
N VAL A 4 -0.93 27.06 11.07
CA VAL A 4 -1.58 25.75 11.00
C VAL A 4 -1.23 25.08 9.68
N ILE A 5 -0.68 23.86 9.75
CA ILE A 5 -0.40 23.04 8.57
C ILE A 5 -1.74 22.56 7.99
N SER A 6 -1.99 22.90 6.72
CA SER A 6 -3.17 22.44 5.99
C SER A 6 -2.98 21.01 5.48
N ILE A 7 -3.91 20.12 5.81
CA ILE A 7 -3.83 18.70 5.43
C ILE A 7 -4.14 18.44 3.94
N LYS A 8 -4.92 19.32 3.31
CA LYS A 8 -5.35 19.17 1.90
C LYS A 8 -4.17 19.04 0.92
N PRO A 9 -3.13 19.91 0.93
CA PRO A 9 -1.98 19.76 0.04
C PRO A 9 -1.15 18.52 0.33
N ILE A 10 -1.04 18.10 1.60
CA ILE A 10 -0.31 16.88 1.97
C ILE A 10 -1.00 15.66 1.38
N LEU A 11 -2.33 15.56 1.53
CA LEU A 11 -3.10 14.47 0.94
C LEU A 11 -2.98 14.45 -0.59
N LEU A 12 -3.12 15.62 -1.23
CA LEU A 12 -3.00 15.71 -2.69
C LEU A 12 -1.63 15.20 -3.19
N ALA A 13 -0.55 15.46 -2.47
CA ALA A 13 0.79 14.99 -2.81
C ALA A 13 0.99 13.50 -2.48
N MET A 14 0.47 13.02 -1.35
CA MET A 14 0.69 11.64 -0.90
C MET A 14 -0.18 10.61 -1.62
N THR A 15 -1.41 10.96 -2.04
CA THR A 15 -2.31 10.04 -2.72
C THR A 15 -1.72 9.39 -3.99
N PRO A 16 -1.13 10.13 -4.96
CA PRO A 16 -0.53 9.49 -6.13
C PRO A 16 0.65 8.58 -5.76
N ILE A 17 1.47 8.97 -4.78
CA ILE A 17 2.57 8.14 -4.28
C ILE A 17 2.03 6.84 -3.68
N PHE A 18 1.01 6.93 -2.83
CA PHE A 18 0.35 5.78 -2.24
C PHE A 18 -0.21 4.83 -3.31
N ILE A 19 -0.92 5.35 -4.31
CA ILE A 19 -1.48 4.54 -5.40
C ILE A 19 -0.38 3.79 -6.15
N LEU A 20 0.69 4.49 -6.54
CA LEU A 20 1.80 3.86 -7.27
C LEU A 20 2.50 2.79 -6.43
N LEU A 21 2.68 3.03 -5.13
CA LEU A 21 3.25 2.04 -4.22
C LEU A 21 2.34 0.84 -4.02
N CYS A 22 1.01 1.02 -3.94
CA CYS A 22 0.06 -0.10 -3.89
C CYS A 22 0.19 -0.98 -5.13
N LEU A 23 0.26 -0.38 -6.32
CA LEU A 23 0.46 -1.12 -7.58
C LEU A 23 1.82 -1.83 -7.59
N PHE A 24 2.89 -1.15 -7.18
CA PHE A 24 4.23 -1.73 -7.13
C PHE A 24 4.30 -2.91 -6.16
N PHE A 25 3.90 -2.73 -4.90
CA PHE A 25 3.99 -3.78 -3.89
C PHE A 25 2.99 -4.91 -4.12
N GLY A 26 1.87 -4.66 -4.80
CA GLY A 26 0.97 -5.72 -5.26
C GLY A 26 1.63 -6.72 -6.21
N THR A 27 2.73 -6.35 -6.88
CA THR A 27 3.51 -7.26 -7.74
C THR A 27 4.69 -7.94 -7.02
N ARG A 28 4.99 -7.53 -5.79
CA ARG A 28 6.15 -7.99 -5.00
C ARG A 28 5.70 -8.91 -3.87
N ASN A 29 5.06 -10.01 -4.24
CA ASN A 29 4.61 -11.03 -3.30
C ASN A 29 5.73 -12.06 -3.02
N GLY A 30 5.52 -12.95 -2.05
CA GLY A 30 6.53 -13.90 -1.58
C GLY A 30 5.90 -15.23 -1.22
N PHE A 31 5.71 -15.49 0.08
CA PHE A 31 5.27 -16.78 0.62
C PHE A 31 4.09 -17.40 -0.13
N TYR A 32 3.06 -16.60 -0.45
CA TYR A 32 1.84 -17.06 -1.14
C TYR A 32 2.06 -17.58 -2.57
N ASP A 33 3.17 -17.25 -3.21
CA ASP A 33 3.51 -17.72 -4.57
C ASP A 33 4.55 -18.86 -4.56
N THR A 34 4.88 -19.38 -3.38
CA THR A 34 5.84 -20.49 -3.24
C THR A 34 5.11 -21.83 -3.11
N ASP A 35 5.81 -22.91 -3.45
CA ASP A 35 5.34 -24.28 -3.22
C ASP A 35 5.12 -24.61 -1.74
N GLN A 36 5.60 -23.77 -0.82
CA GLN A 36 5.39 -23.91 0.62
C GLN A 36 4.01 -23.39 1.06
N TYR A 37 3.29 -22.70 0.18
CA TYR A 37 1.94 -22.26 0.45
C TYR A 37 0.93 -23.30 0.00
N HIS A 38 0.24 -23.90 0.97
CA HIS A 38 -0.70 -24.99 0.75
C HIS A 38 -2.18 -24.56 0.91
N GLY A 39 -2.43 -23.26 1.09
CA GLY A 39 -3.76 -22.69 1.29
C GLY A 39 -4.33 -22.04 0.03
N ASN A 40 -5.50 -21.40 0.17
CA ASN A 40 -6.20 -20.69 -0.91
C ASN A 40 -6.24 -19.17 -0.74
N GLY A 41 -5.44 -18.62 0.18
CA GLY A 41 -5.43 -17.22 0.58
C GLY A 41 -6.36 -16.89 1.75
N SER A 42 -7.00 -17.89 2.37
CA SER A 42 -7.91 -17.70 3.50
C SER A 42 -7.54 -18.55 4.72
N ALA A 43 -8.21 -18.31 5.83
CA ALA A 43 -7.97 -19.00 7.10
C ALA A 43 -8.63 -20.39 7.19
N HIS A 44 -9.36 -20.80 6.14
CA HIS A 44 -10.11 -22.06 6.08
C HIS A 44 -9.44 -23.04 5.11
#